data_AF-A0A355D5Q4-F1
#
_entry.id   AF-A0A355D5Q4-F1
#
_cell.length_a   1.000
_cell.length_b   1.000
_cell.length_c   1.000
_cell.angle_alpha   90.00
_cell.angle_beta   90.00
_cell.angle_gamma   90.00
#
_symmetry.space_group_name_H-M   'P 1'
#
loop_
_entity.id
_entity.type
_entity.pdbx_description
1 polymer ?
#
loop_
_entity_poly.entity_id
_entity_poly.type
_entity_poly.pdbx_seq_one_letter_code
_entity_poly.pdbx_strand_id
1 'polypeptide(L)'
;LFFLSIISQIRAFLNTGDISSLIVENMNDNSIFQSIYDILAEFGTTLLVPTTLIEYVPDVIPYYKGKTIINCLMNLIPNFFWNINPGLRDGTLESVVSPFISRQSVGGLGSSFLAEIYYNFGYWSYFIIPLYGVVIGKLSNSLRNKFTQANDKLKLYSSIYLFNIVIWYIRGEVMTSGKRIVYFVVVPVLLVRMIQKILCKNLK
;
A
#
# COMPACT_ATOMS: atom_id res chain seq x y z
N LEU A 1 14.11 7.78 -7.21
CA LEU A 1 14.38 9.02 -6.44
C LEU A 1 15.50 9.84 -7.08
N PHE A 2 16.68 9.26 -7.35
CA PHE A 2 17.78 9.92 -8.07
C PHE A 2 17.37 10.63 -9.39
N PHE A 3 16.63 9.93 -10.27
CA PHE A 3 16.15 10.51 -11.53
C PHE A 3 15.14 11.66 -11.33
N LEU A 4 14.32 11.60 -10.27
CA LEU A 4 13.37 12.67 -9.92
C LEU A 4 14.08 13.87 -9.29
N SER A 5 15.17 13.63 -8.54
CA SER A 5 16.07 14.68 -8.05
C SER A 5 16.71 15.42 -9.22
N ILE A 6 17.20 14.70 -10.22
CA ILE A 6 17.76 15.28 -11.46
C ILE A 6 16.70 16.11 -12.19
N ILE A 7 15.47 15.61 -12.35
CA ILE A 7 14.37 16.38 -12.98
C ILE A 7 14.05 17.65 -12.17
N SER A 8 14.04 17.59 -10.84
CA SER A 8 13.83 18.76 -9.99
C SER A 8 14.95 19.79 -10.14
N GLN A 9 16.20 19.34 -10.24
CA GLN A 9 17.36 20.20 -10.48
C GLN A 9 17.32 20.84 -11.88
N ILE A 10 16.94 20.10 -12.91
CA ILE A 10 16.74 20.63 -14.28
C ILE A 10 15.62 21.68 -14.30
N ARG A 11 14.54 21.47 -13.55
CA ARG A 11 13.46 22.45 -13.43
C ARG A 11 13.90 23.71 -12.68
N ALA A 12 14.72 23.58 -11.64
CA ALA A 12 15.29 24.72 -10.92
C ALA A 12 16.25 25.52 -11.83
N PHE A 13 17.10 24.82 -12.59
CA PHE A 13 18.01 25.37 -13.60
C PHE A 13 17.31 26.22 -14.66
N LEU A 14 16.15 25.78 -15.16
CA LEU A 14 15.38 26.52 -16.15
C LEU A 14 14.79 27.84 -15.62
N ASN A 15 14.66 27.99 -14.29
CA ASN A 15 14.01 29.14 -13.67
C ASN A 15 14.97 30.24 -13.21
N THR A 16 16.25 29.93 -12.94
CA THR A 16 17.20 30.89 -12.33
C THR A 16 18.37 31.29 -13.22
N GLY A 17 18.65 30.56 -14.31
CA GLY A 17 19.58 30.99 -15.38
C GLY A 17 21.07 31.04 -15.04
N ASP A 18 21.48 30.90 -13.78
CA ASP A 18 22.89 30.89 -13.36
C ASP A 18 23.34 29.49 -12.91
N ILE A 19 24.07 28.84 -13.80
CA ILE A 19 24.49 27.44 -13.71
C ILE A 19 25.66 27.29 -12.74
N SER A 20 26.47 28.34 -12.62
CA SER A 20 27.75 28.30 -11.90
C SER A 20 27.56 28.27 -10.38
N SER A 21 26.62 29.05 -9.87
CA SER A 21 26.29 29.12 -8.44
C SER A 21 25.54 27.87 -7.95
N LEU A 22 24.60 27.34 -8.74
CA LEU A 22 23.87 26.10 -8.43
C LEU A 22 24.76 24.85 -8.45
N ILE A 23 25.75 24.77 -9.35
CA ILE A 23 26.71 23.66 -9.37
C ILE A 23 27.62 23.73 -8.13
N VAL A 24 28.13 24.90 -7.76
CA VAL A 24 28.99 25.05 -6.57
C VAL A 24 28.21 24.79 -5.27
N GLU A 25 26.94 25.18 -5.19
CA GLU A 25 26.06 24.87 -4.04
C GLU A 25 25.76 23.37 -3.93
N ASN A 26 25.45 22.69 -5.05
CA ASN A 26 25.19 21.24 -5.07
C ASN A 26 26.44 20.35 -5.05
N MET A 27 27.63 20.90 -5.34
CA MET A 27 28.93 20.20 -5.25
C MET A 27 29.56 20.31 -3.85
N ASN A 28 29.21 21.36 -3.07
CA ASN A 28 29.65 21.50 -1.68
C ASN A 28 28.78 20.71 -0.70
N ASP A 29 27.50 20.51 -1.01
CA ASP A 29 26.71 19.49 -0.33
C ASP A 29 27.07 18.13 -0.91
N ASN A 30 27.35 17.18 -0.03
CA ASN A 30 27.57 15.77 -0.35
C ASN A 30 26.27 15.13 -0.87
N SER A 31 25.66 15.69 -1.91
CA SER A 31 24.34 15.37 -2.46
C SER A 31 24.20 13.90 -2.84
N ILE A 32 25.30 13.25 -3.25
CA ILE A 32 25.37 11.81 -3.49
C ILE A 32 25.30 11.03 -2.17
N PHE A 33 26.10 11.38 -1.15
CA PHE A 33 26.05 10.71 0.15
C PHE A 33 24.71 10.94 0.86
N GLN A 34 24.14 12.14 0.75
CA GLN A 34 22.82 12.44 1.28
C GLN A 34 21.74 11.62 0.56
N SER A 35 21.82 11.48 -0.77
CA SER A 35 20.91 10.61 -1.53
C SER A 35 21.05 9.14 -1.14
N ILE A 36 22.28 8.65 -0.92
CA ILE A 36 22.52 7.28 -0.46
C ILE A 36 21.97 7.11 0.96
N TYR A 37 22.21 8.07 1.85
CA TYR A 37 21.67 8.09 3.20
C TYR A 37 20.14 8.06 3.18
N ASP A 38 19.48 8.88 2.37
CA ASP A 38 18.02 8.93 2.28
C ASP A 38 17.44 7.61 1.74
N ILE A 39 18.10 6.97 0.76
CA ILE A 39 17.71 5.65 0.26
C ILE A 39 17.85 4.59 1.35
N LEU A 40 18.95 4.59 2.09
CA LEU A 40 19.18 3.64 3.18
C LEU A 40 18.23 3.88 4.35
N ALA A 41 17.94 5.13 4.67
CA ALA A 41 16.98 5.52 5.69
C ALA A 41 15.58 5.05 5.30
N GLU A 42 15.13 5.32 4.07
CA GLU A 42 13.80 4.90 3.59
C GLU A 42 13.69 3.37 3.44
N PHE A 43 14.77 2.69 3.06
CA PHE A 43 14.82 1.24 3.07
C PHE A 43 14.74 0.70 4.51
N GLY A 44 15.50 1.30 5.44
CA GLY A 44 15.49 0.94 6.85
C GLY A 44 14.11 1.10 7.49
N THR A 45 13.38 2.17 7.18
CA THR A 45 12.02 2.38 7.72
C THR A 45 11.05 1.29 7.30
N THR A 46 11.18 0.70 6.10
CA THR A 46 10.34 -0.43 5.67
C THR A 46 10.62 -1.72 6.44
N LEU A 47 11.82 -1.88 7.00
CA LEU A 47 12.19 -3.06 7.80
C LEU A 47 11.82 -2.92 9.28
N LEU A 48 11.60 -1.70 9.79
CA LEU A 48 11.27 -1.47 11.19
C LEU A 48 10.04 -2.25 11.64
N VAL A 49 8.94 -2.19 10.88
CA VAL A 49 7.68 -2.87 11.23
C VAL A 49 7.87 -4.39 11.40
N PRO A 50 8.42 -5.13 10.41
CA PRO A 50 8.66 -6.56 10.59
C PRO A 50 9.67 -6.88 11.69
N THR A 51 10.74 -6.09 11.88
CA THR A 51 11.72 -6.36 12.95
C THR A 51 11.10 -6.15 14.33
N THR A 52 10.34 -5.08 14.53
CA THR A 52 9.63 -4.84 15.79
C THR A 52 8.63 -5.95 16.07
N LEU A 53 7.91 -6.46 15.07
CA LEU A 53 7.00 -7.58 15.30
C LEU A 53 7.74 -8.87 15.67
N ILE A 54 8.89 -9.16 15.06
CA ILE A 54 9.72 -10.32 15.45
C ILE A 54 10.23 -10.19 16.88
N GLU A 55 10.62 -8.98 17.30
CA GLU A 55 11.16 -8.71 18.63
C GLU A 55 10.08 -8.76 19.74
N TYR A 56 8.89 -8.23 19.48
CA TYR A 56 7.86 -8.07 20.50
C TYR A 56 6.73 -9.12 20.44
N VAL A 57 6.60 -9.89 19.35
CA VAL A 57 5.58 -10.95 19.22
C VAL A 57 6.24 -12.34 19.33
N PRO A 58 5.80 -13.22 20.25
CA PRO A 58 4.58 -13.13 21.05
C PRO A 58 4.74 -12.57 22.47
N ASP A 59 5.97 -12.27 22.91
CA ASP A 59 6.29 -12.09 24.33
C ASP A 59 5.63 -10.86 24.96
N VAL A 60 5.53 -9.75 24.21
CA VAL A 60 4.89 -8.50 24.65
C VAL A 60 3.55 -8.30 23.96
N ILE A 61 3.47 -8.61 22.67
CA ILE A 61 2.27 -8.49 21.85
C ILE A 61 1.83 -9.91 21.47
N PRO A 62 0.63 -10.37 21.90
CA PRO A 62 0.18 -11.72 21.56
C PRO A 62 -0.14 -11.83 20.07
N TYR A 63 0.01 -13.04 19.52
CA TYR A 63 -0.45 -13.32 18.15
C TYR A 63 -1.92 -12.95 17.95
N TYR A 64 -2.21 -12.37 16.79
CA TYR A 64 -3.55 -11.89 16.46
C TYR A 64 -4.45 -12.98 15.84
N LYS A 65 -3.90 -14.16 15.56
CA LYS A 65 -4.64 -15.40 15.25
C LYS A 65 -5.60 -15.26 14.06
N GLY A 66 -5.20 -14.56 13.01
CA GLY A 66 -5.99 -14.37 11.79
C GLY A 66 -7.09 -13.32 11.90
N LYS A 67 -7.22 -12.62 13.03
CA LYS A 67 -8.26 -11.61 13.23
C LYS A 67 -8.17 -10.45 12.24
N THR A 68 -7.00 -10.14 11.66
CA THR A 68 -6.95 -9.08 10.64
C THR A 68 -7.79 -9.39 9.40
N ILE A 69 -7.98 -10.67 9.07
CA ILE A 69 -8.84 -11.11 7.96
C ILE A 69 -10.32 -10.88 8.31
N ILE A 70 -10.70 -11.19 9.56
CA ILE A 70 -12.07 -10.95 10.06
C ILE A 70 -12.35 -9.44 10.08
N ASN A 71 -11.41 -8.66 10.59
CA ASN A 71 -11.48 -7.21 10.62
C ASN A 71 -11.56 -6.61 9.22
N CYS A 72 -10.83 -7.16 8.25
CA CYS A 72 -10.94 -6.77 6.85
C CYS A 72 -12.37 -6.92 6.34
N LEU A 73 -13.03 -8.06 6.61
CA LEU A 73 -14.41 -8.32 6.20
C LEU A 73 -15.39 -7.36 6.87
N MET A 74 -15.23 -7.12 8.17
CA MET A 74 -16.05 -6.14 8.90
C MET A 74 -15.85 -4.71 8.37
N ASN A 75 -14.62 -4.36 7.99
CA ASN A 75 -14.27 -3.04 7.45
C ASN A 75 -14.80 -2.79 6.03
N LEU A 76 -15.28 -3.83 5.32
CA LEU A 76 -16.00 -3.66 4.06
C LEU A 76 -17.36 -2.99 4.27
N ILE A 77 -17.97 -3.18 5.45
CA ILE A 77 -19.28 -2.58 5.75
C ILE A 77 -19.09 -1.06 5.88
N PRO A 78 -19.91 -0.24 5.20
CA PRO A 78 -19.80 1.20 5.27
C PRO A 78 -20.08 1.72 6.69
N ASN A 79 -19.57 2.91 6.98
CA ASN A 79 -19.71 3.53 8.31
C ASN A 79 -21.07 4.23 8.50
N PHE A 80 -22.17 3.60 8.09
CA PHE A 80 -23.51 4.19 8.25
C PHE A 80 -24.09 4.02 9.66
N PHE A 81 -23.68 2.97 10.38
CA PHE A 81 -24.31 2.57 11.65
C PHE A 81 -23.41 2.75 12.87
N TRP A 82 -22.20 3.26 12.70
CA TRP A 82 -21.18 3.26 13.74
C TRP A 82 -20.24 4.45 13.61
N ASN A 83 -19.86 5.02 14.76
CA ASN A 83 -18.85 6.08 14.85
C ASN A 83 -17.46 5.57 14.48
N ILE A 84 -17.14 4.33 14.88
CA ILE A 84 -15.89 3.63 14.54
C ILE A 84 -16.28 2.29 13.94
N ASN A 85 -15.75 1.98 12.75
CA ASN A 85 -16.02 0.72 12.08
C ASN A 85 -15.59 -0.46 12.99
N PRO A 86 -16.43 -1.50 13.19
CA PRO A 86 -16.04 -2.67 13.99
C PRO A 86 -14.73 -3.30 13.54
N GLY A 87 -14.45 -3.31 12.24
CA GLY A 87 -13.19 -3.82 11.68
C GLY A 87 -11.97 -2.95 11.91
N LEU A 88 -12.10 -1.77 12.51
CA LEU A 88 -10.99 -0.88 12.89
C LEU A 88 -10.87 -0.70 14.40
N ARG A 89 -11.74 -1.34 15.20
CA ARG A 89 -11.84 -1.12 16.64
C ARG A 89 -10.56 -1.49 17.39
N ASP A 90 -9.90 -2.56 16.94
CA ASP A 90 -8.65 -3.07 17.55
C ASP A 90 -7.40 -2.33 17.04
N GLY A 91 -7.57 -1.34 16.16
CA GLY A 91 -6.47 -0.62 15.53
C GLY A 91 -5.88 -1.31 14.30
N THR A 92 -5.08 -0.56 13.56
CA THR A 92 -4.24 -1.03 12.44
C THR A 92 -2.97 -1.67 12.96
N LEU A 93 -2.28 -2.48 12.15
CA LEU A 93 -0.98 -3.01 12.53
C LEU A 93 0.01 -1.88 12.82
N GLU A 94 -0.03 -0.81 12.03
CA GLU A 94 0.75 0.40 12.28
C GLU A 94 0.47 0.98 13.68
N SER A 95 -0.79 1.05 14.11
CA SER A 95 -1.14 1.54 15.44
C SER A 95 -0.64 0.63 16.56
N VAL A 96 -0.59 -0.69 16.33
CA VAL A 96 -0.06 -1.67 17.30
C VAL A 96 1.45 -1.56 17.45
N VAL A 97 2.17 -1.30 16.36
CA VAL A 97 3.63 -1.28 16.33
C VAL A 97 4.20 0.10 16.67
N SER A 98 3.49 1.18 16.34
CA SER A 98 3.95 2.56 16.57
C SER A 98 4.43 2.90 17.99
N PRO A 99 3.88 2.35 19.10
CA PRO A 99 4.39 2.63 20.45
C PRO A 99 5.80 2.08 20.69
N PHE A 100 6.24 1.09 19.91
CA PHE A 100 7.53 0.42 20.05
C PHE A 100 8.61 0.99 19.13
N ILE A 101 8.24 1.93 18.25
CA ILE A 101 9.16 2.62 17.35
C ILE A 101 9.37 4.05 17.87
N SER A 102 10.62 4.50 17.94
CA SER A 102 10.96 5.78 18.57
C SER A 102 10.23 6.96 17.91
N ARG A 103 9.78 7.93 18.71
CA ARG A 103 9.03 9.15 18.29
C ARG A 103 9.75 10.02 17.23
N GLN A 104 10.98 9.67 16.85
CA GLN A 104 11.77 10.36 15.83
C GLN A 104 11.42 9.93 14.41
N SER A 105 10.60 8.88 14.22
CA SER A 105 10.00 8.58 12.92
C SER A 105 8.86 9.57 12.64
N VAL A 106 9.16 10.71 12.03
CA VAL A 106 8.23 11.84 11.74
C VAL A 106 7.25 11.54 10.58
N GLY A 107 6.91 10.27 10.34
CA GLY A 107 6.01 9.88 9.25
C GLY A 107 5.22 8.62 9.60
N GLY A 108 4.08 8.43 8.92
CA GLY A 108 3.38 7.16 8.96
C GLY A 108 4.35 6.06 8.54
N LEU A 109 4.66 5.14 9.45
CA LEU A 109 5.57 4.02 9.23
C LEU A 109 5.04 3.13 8.10
N GLY A 110 3.72 3.18 7.90
CA GLY A 110 3.00 2.25 7.07
C GLY A 110 2.94 0.89 7.74
N SER A 111 2.41 -0.08 7.01
CA SER A 111 2.33 -1.45 7.45
C SER A 111 3.16 -2.34 6.53
N SER A 112 3.15 -3.64 6.77
CA SER A 112 3.74 -4.63 5.89
C SER A 112 2.88 -5.88 5.91
N PHE A 113 2.41 -6.31 4.74
CA PHE A 113 1.58 -7.50 4.62
C PHE A 113 2.32 -8.77 5.11
N LEU A 114 3.65 -8.83 4.95
CA LEU A 114 4.47 -9.92 5.48
C LEU A 114 4.49 -9.89 7.00
N ALA A 115 4.65 -8.70 7.57
CA ALA A 115 4.65 -8.50 9.00
C ALA A 115 3.26 -8.80 9.60
N GLU A 116 2.18 -8.49 8.88
CA GLU A 116 0.81 -8.86 9.25
C GLU A 116 0.61 -10.38 9.26
N ILE A 117 1.15 -11.11 8.27
CA ILE A 117 1.09 -12.58 8.25
C ILE A 117 1.82 -13.16 9.48
N TYR A 118 3.01 -12.64 9.81
CA TYR A 118 3.71 -13.04 11.03
C TYR A 118 2.94 -12.68 12.30
N TYR A 119 2.36 -11.47 12.38
CA TYR A 119 1.55 -11.04 13.51
C TYR A 119 0.34 -11.95 13.76
N ASN A 120 -0.29 -12.46 12.69
CA ASN A 120 -1.42 -13.36 12.81
C ASN A 120 -1.03 -14.81 13.13
N PHE A 121 0.07 -15.31 12.56
CA PHE A 121 0.36 -16.75 12.51
C PHE A 121 1.72 -17.16 13.07
N GLY A 122 2.57 -16.21 13.45
CA GLY A 122 3.93 -16.46 13.94
C GLY A 122 4.77 -17.24 12.93
N TYR A 123 5.49 -18.24 13.40
CA TYR A 123 6.32 -19.10 12.54
C TYR A 123 5.53 -19.90 11.48
N TRP A 124 4.20 -20.05 11.62
CA TRP A 124 3.39 -20.62 10.53
C TRP A 124 3.35 -19.73 9.29
N SER A 125 3.77 -18.46 9.40
CA SER A 125 3.96 -17.54 8.28
C SER A 125 4.85 -18.12 7.19
N TYR A 126 5.85 -18.95 7.50
CA TYR A 126 6.73 -19.58 6.50
C TYR A 126 5.95 -20.45 5.51
N PHE A 127 4.85 -21.07 5.92
CA PHE A 127 3.98 -21.86 5.04
C PHE A 127 2.91 -21.00 4.35
N ILE A 128 2.45 -19.93 5.02
CA ILE A 128 1.37 -19.08 4.52
C ILE A 128 1.88 -18.10 3.45
N ILE A 129 3.11 -17.58 3.58
CA ILE A 129 3.68 -16.62 2.62
C ILE A 129 3.76 -17.20 1.19
N PRO A 130 4.26 -18.43 0.96
CA PRO A 130 4.23 -19.04 -0.37
C PRO A 130 2.82 -19.19 -0.93
N LEU A 131 1.86 -19.62 -0.10
CA LEU A 131 0.44 -19.74 -0.50
C LEU A 131 -0.13 -18.38 -0.90
N TYR A 132 0.18 -17.35 -0.13
CA TYR A 132 -0.20 -15.97 -0.40
C TYR A 132 0.40 -15.47 -1.73
N GLY A 133 1.67 -15.79 -1.98
CA GLY A 133 2.34 -15.52 -3.26
C GLY A 133 1.65 -16.21 -4.44
N VAL A 134 1.21 -17.47 -4.30
CA VAL A 134 0.43 -18.17 -5.34
C VAL A 134 -0.90 -17.47 -5.61
N VAL A 135 -1.58 -16.99 -4.56
CA VAL A 135 -2.85 -16.24 -4.71
C VAL A 135 -2.61 -14.94 -5.47
N ILE A 136 -1.61 -14.15 -5.08
CA ILE A 136 -1.24 -12.92 -5.79
C ILE A 136 -0.82 -13.22 -7.24
N GLY A 137 -0.04 -14.27 -7.46
CA GLY A 137 0.40 -14.68 -8.80
C GLY A 137 -0.77 -15.05 -9.71
N LYS A 138 -1.74 -15.82 -9.20
CA LYS A 138 -2.99 -16.14 -9.91
C LYS A 138 -3.81 -14.89 -10.21
N LEU A 139 -3.92 -13.96 -9.24
CA LEU A 139 -4.62 -12.69 -9.43
C LEU A 139 -3.94 -11.86 -10.52
N SER A 140 -2.62 -11.71 -10.44
CA SER A 140 -1.80 -10.97 -11.42
C SER A 140 -1.95 -11.56 -12.83
N ASN A 141 -1.88 -12.89 -12.99
CA ASN A 141 -2.08 -13.55 -14.28
C ASN A 141 -3.51 -13.40 -14.81
N SER A 142 -4.53 -13.51 -13.95
CA SER A 142 -5.91 -13.27 -14.35
C SER A 142 -6.13 -11.83 -14.80
N LEU A 143 -5.45 -10.86 -14.17
CA LEU A 143 -5.48 -9.48 -14.61
C LEU A 143 -4.78 -9.37 -15.96
N ARG A 144 -3.53 -9.85 -16.08
CA ARG A 144 -2.72 -9.86 -17.32
C ARG A 144 -3.51 -10.30 -18.54
N ASN A 145 -4.18 -11.45 -18.46
CA ASN A 145 -4.94 -12.03 -19.57
C ASN A 145 -6.18 -11.21 -19.95
N LYS A 146 -6.77 -10.46 -18.99
CA LYS A 146 -7.91 -9.57 -19.23
C LYS A 146 -7.49 -8.21 -19.81
N PHE A 147 -6.24 -7.77 -19.61
CA PHE A 147 -5.70 -6.54 -20.20
C PHE A 147 -5.41 -6.68 -21.69
N THR A 148 -4.95 -7.84 -22.15
CA THR A 148 -4.54 -8.05 -23.55
C THR A 148 -5.71 -8.01 -24.55
N GLN A 149 -6.95 -8.03 -24.05
CA GLN A 149 -8.18 -7.99 -24.84
C GLN A 149 -9.02 -6.72 -24.58
N ALA A 150 -8.45 -5.68 -23.97
CA ALA A 150 -9.21 -4.55 -23.43
C ALA A 150 -9.61 -3.51 -24.50
N ASN A 151 -10.64 -3.82 -25.30
CA ASN A 151 -11.47 -2.82 -25.97
C ASN A 151 -12.58 -2.27 -25.04
N ASP A 152 -12.63 -2.75 -23.78
CA ASP A 152 -13.64 -2.41 -22.78
C ASP A 152 -13.07 -1.44 -21.73
N LYS A 153 -13.63 -0.21 -21.70
CA LYS A 153 -13.22 0.88 -20.80
C LYS A 153 -13.30 0.50 -19.31
N LEU A 154 -14.26 -0.36 -18.92
CA LEU A 154 -14.40 -0.80 -17.52
C LEU A 154 -13.28 -1.74 -17.09
N LYS A 155 -12.83 -2.61 -18.00
CA LYS A 155 -11.69 -3.49 -17.73
C LYS A 155 -10.42 -2.67 -17.57
N LEU A 156 -10.19 -1.67 -18.43
CA LEU A 156 -9.06 -0.76 -18.30
C LEU A 156 -9.06 -0.02 -16.96
N TYR A 157 -10.18 0.59 -16.59
CA TYR A 157 -10.36 1.27 -15.30
C TYR A 157 -10.01 0.38 -14.11
N SER A 158 -10.65 -0.79 -14.04
CA SER A 158 -10.49 -1.73 -12.91
C SER A 158 -9.04 -2.12 -12.72
N SER A 159 -8.32 -2.24 -13.83
CA SER A 159 -7.00 -2.80 -13.82
C SER A 159 -5.91 -1.77 -13.52
N ILE A 160 -6.10 -0.50 -13.91
CA ILE A 160 -5.28 0.63 -13.42
C ILE A 160 -5.41 0.76 -11.90
N TYR A 161 -6.63 0.68 -11.36
CA TYR A 161 -6.85 0.75 -9.92
C TYR A 161 -6.24 -0.43 -9.17
N LEU A 162 -6.40 -1.66 -9.66
CA LEU A 162 -5.79 -2.83 -9.03
C LEU A 162 -4.25 -2.75 -9.06
N PHE A 163 -3.66 -2.26 -10.15
CA PHE A 163 -2.22 -2.01 -10.21
C PHE A 163 -1.77 -1.00 -9.14
N ASN A 164 -2.49 0.11 -8.99
CA ASN A 164 -2.21 1.08 -7.93
C ASN A 164 -2.30 0.45 -6.53
N ILE A 165 -3.33 -0.34 -6.26
CA ILE A 165 -3.47 -1.05 -4.99
C ILE A 165 -2.28 -1.98 -4.74
N VAL A 166 -1.86 -2.76 -5.74
CA VAL A 166 -0.74 -3.71 -5.62
C VAL A 166 0.58 -3.00 -5.31
N ILE A 167 0.89 -1.86 -5.95
CA ILE A 167 2.10 -1.08 -5.65
C ILE A 167 2.11 -0.64 -4.19
N TRP A 168 0.98 -0.10 -3.72
CA TRP A 168 0.86 0.40 -2.34
C TRP A 168 0.71 -0.71 -1.31
N TYR A 169 0.31 -1.91 -1.73
CA TYR A 169 0.09 -3.05 -0.84
C TYR A 169 1.37 -3.53 -0.15
N ILE A 170 2.54 -3.28 -0.75
CA ILE A 170 3.85 -3.59 -0.14
C ILE A 170 4.01 -2.89 1.22
N ARG A 171 3.46 -1.67 1.34
CA ARG A 171 3.42 -0.87 2.59
C ARG A 171 2.05 -0.89 3.27
N GLY A 172 1.19 -1.81 2.85
CA GLY A 172 -0.19 -1.92 3.29
C GLY A 172 -0.42 -3.17 4.12
N GLU A 173 -1.64 -3.27 4.61
CA GLU A 173 -2.19 -4.41 5.35
C GLU A 173 -3.50 -4.85 4.70
N VAL A 174 -3.87 -6.12 4.89
CA VAL A 174 -5.11 -6.74 4.41
C VAL A 174 -6.31 -5.93 4.90
N MET A 175 -6.32 -5.56 6.18
CA MET A 175 -7.45 -4.90 6.85
C MET A 175 -7.93 -3.61 6.16
N THR A 176 -7.00 -2.80 5.66
CA THR A 176 -7.32 -1.53 4.99
C THR A 176 -7.42 -1.68 3.46
N SER A 177 -6.71 -2.64 2.88
CA SER A 177 -6.64 -2.85 1.43
C SER A 177 -7.92 -3.45 0.86
N GLY A 178 -8.61 -4.34 1.61
CA GLY A 178 -9.86 -4.94 1.15
C GLY A 178 -10.94 -3.89 0.85
N LYS A 179 -11.08 -2.88 1.72
CA LYS A 179 -12.00 -1.77 1.53
C LYS A 179 -11.67 -0.99 0.26
N ARG A 180 -10.38 -0.73 -0.02
CA ARG A 180 -9.97 -0.03 -1.24
C ARG A 180 -10.41 -0.78 -2.50
N ILE A 181 -10.25 -2.10 -2.54
CA ILE A 181 -10.67 -2.93 -3.68
C ILE A 181 -12.20 -2.83 -3.85
N VAL A 182 -12.98 -2.98 -2.79
CA VAL A 182 -14.44 -2.99 -2.89
C VAL A 182 -14.98 -1.63 -3.35
N TYR A 183 -14.57 -0.54 -2.70
CA TYR A 183 -15.16 0.78 -2.96
C TYR A 183 -14.60 1.48 -4.20
N PHE A 184 -13.34 1.21 -4.59
CA PHE A 184 -12.74 1.85 -5.76
C PHE A 184 -12.71 0.97 -7.01
N VAL A 185 -13.03 -0.32 -6.90
CA VAL A 185 -13.09 -1.20 -8.08
C VAL A 185 -14.47 -1.83 -8.22
N VAL A 186 -14.92 -2.57 -7.21
CA VAL A 186 -16.15 -3.37 -7.32
C VAL A 186 -17.39 -2.48 -7.43
N VAL A 187 -17.58 -1.52 -6.52
CA VAL A 187 -18.75 -0.65 -6.48
C VAL A 187 -18.89 0.20 -7.75
N PRO A 188 -17.86 0.92 -8.24
CA PRO A 188 -17.96 1.69 -9.48
C PRO A 188 -18.29 0.84 -10.70
N VAL A 189 -17.67 -0.34 -10.82
CA VAL A 189 -17.93 -1.27 -11.94
C VAL A 189 -19.37 -1.78 -11.91
N LEU A 190 -19.90 -2.12 -10.73
CA LEU A 190 -21.29 -2.55 -10.58
C LEU A 190 -22.26 -1.42 -10.90
N LEU A 191 -22.02 -0.21 -10.41
CA LEU A 191 -22.87 0.97 -10.68
C LEU A 191 -22.93 1.28 -12.16
N VAL A 192 -21.80 1.32 -12.87
CA VAL A 192 -21.79 1.57 -14.32
C VAL A 192 -22.56 0.49 -15.06
N ARG A 193 -22.38 -0.79 -14.70
CA ARG A 193 -23.14 -1.90 -15.30
C ARG A 193 -24.64 -1.80 -15.04
N MET A 194 -25.05 -1.37 -13.85
CA MET A 194 -26.47 -1.14 -13.53
C MET A 194 -27.06 -0.01 -14.36
N ILE A 195 -26.35 1.12 -14.46
CA ILE A 195 -26.77 2.28 -15.26
C ILE A 195 -26.89 1.91 -16.74
N GLN A 196 -25.90 1.20 -17.29
CA GLN A 196 -25.93 0.71 -18.68
C GLN A 196 -27.13 -0.20 -18.93
N LYS A 197 -27.45 -1.12 -18.01
CA LYS A 197 -28.64 -1.98 -18.12
C LYS A 197 -29.94 -1.18 -18.12
N ILE A 198 -30.06 -0.15 -17.27
CA ILE A 198 -31.26 0.70 -17.19
C ILE A 198 -31.42 1.53 -18.47
N LEU A 199 -30.35 2.18 -18.94
CA LEU A 199 -30.37 2.99 -20.15
C LEU A 199 -30.69 2.16 -21.41
N CYS A 200 -30.08 0.98 -21.55
CA CYS A 200 -30.38 0.08 -22.69
C CYS A 200 -31.79 -0.51 -22.63
N LYS A 201 -32.42 -0.59 -21.44
CA LYS A 201 -33.80 -1.07 -21.30
C LYS A 201 -34.82 0.00 -21.67
N ASN A 202 -34.50 1.29 -21.52
CA ASN A 202 -35.35 2.41 -21.93
C ASN A 202 -35.23 2.79 -23.42
N LEU A 203 -34.30 2.17 -24.15
CA LEU A 203 -34.07 2.36 -25.60
C LEU A 203 -34.73 1.26 -26.46
N LYS A 204 -35.43 0.31 -25.84
CA LYS A 204 -36.23 -0.73 -26.50
C LYS A 204 -37.69 -0.55 -26.12
#